data_AF-A0AAW0J9Z4-F1
#
_entry.id   AF-A0AAW0J9Z4-F1
#
_cell.length_a   1.000
_cell.length_b   1.000
_cell.length_c   1.000
_cell.angle_alpha   90.00
_cell.angle_beta   90.00
_cell.angle_gamma   90.00
#
_symmetry.space_group_name_H-M   'P 1'
#
loop_
_entity.id
_entity.type
_entity.pdbx_description
1 polymer ?
#
loop_
_entity_poly.entity_id
_entity_poly.type
_entity_poly.pdbx_seq_one_letter_code
_entity_poly.pdbx_strand_id
1 'polypeptide(L)'
;MGPPKPPATATKAGRTISQEAFDDLVKENIEDLEMDPTEALQDAIQTLTLQGVDLTGIVTCVPGEGGGVKANPVIQCLDRLKQLGSDLEDQIEQKDLDEMVELLDKLAEMCGVEGSGNAAIATKNGGVELVCSKIRSGWERVLASALKALASLLHGEEYVADLQSTEIFRTSGGPTTVVCILNDNCQNVDILNNGFSVVAAASTGNEVLKESFMELKIGELIMQILSDPSGQSKGSIQSLYDAIRILLTPDDNRVVASQVYGYARRFAKIGIARALVDSLHAGLSSPGLVSASIALKAIAKEFAAAKKKTRSGEEGIWQDVSIADWHSIGMLKDY
;
A
#
# COMPACT_ATOMS: atom_id res chain seq x y z
N MET A 1 -38.54 10.95 14.03
CA MET A 1 -37.97 11.02 12.67
C MET A 1 -36.48 11.18 12.82
N GLY A 2 -35.71 10.14 12.48
CA GLY A 2 -34.24 10.21 12.55
C GLY A 2 -33.67 11.11 11.45
N PRO A 3 -32.47 11.69 11.64
CA PRO A 3 -31.84 12.49 10.61
C PRO A 3 -31.61 11.65 9.34
N PRO A 4 -31.75 12.24 8.14
CA PRO A 4 -31.56 11.53 6.89
C PRO A 4 -30.12 11.03 6.79
N LYS A 5 -29.98 9.75 6.43
CA LYS A 5 -28.70 9.08 6.18
C LYS A 5 -28.00 9.83 5.04
N PRO A 6 -26.71 10.22 5.18
CA PRO A 6 -25.98 10.85 4.10
C PRO A 6 -25.92 9.92 2.88
N PRO A 7 -25.97 10.46 1.65
CA PRO A 7 -25.99 9.64 0.45
C PRO A 7 -24.69 8.85 0.36
N ALA A 8 -24.82 7.53 0.14
CA ALA A 8 -23.70 6.69 -0.23
C ALA A 8 -23.10 7.26 -1.52
N THR A 9 -21.83 7.66 -1.47
CA THR A 9 -21.06 8.04 -2.64
C THR A 9 -20.88 6.80 -3.50
N ALA A 10 -21.77 6.63 -4.47
CA ALA A 10 -21.64 5.63 -5.51
C ALA A 10 -20.30 5.86 -6.21
N THR A 11 -19.44 4.84 -6.19
CA THR A 11 -18.19 4.81 -6.93
C THR A 11 -18.53 5.04 -8.40
N LYS A 12 -18.09 6.17 -8.94
CA LYS A 12 -18.33 6.55 -10.34
C LYS A 12 -17.50 5.59 -11.18
N ALA A 13 -18.08 4.48 -11.63
CA ALA A 13 -17.46 3.61 -12.62
C ALA A 13 -17.42 4.37 -13.95
N GLY A 14 -16.43 5.25 -14.09
CA GLY A 14 -16.16 5.99 -15.31
C GLY A 14 -15.79 5.03 -16.43
N ARG A 15 -16.16 5.37 -17.67
CA ARG A 15 -15.73 4.62 -18.85
C ARG A 15 -14.21 4.78 -18.98
N THR A 16 -13.44 3.72 -19.16
CA THR A 16 -11.97 3.85 -19.34
C THR A 16 -11.60 3.93 -20.83
N ILE A 17 -10.41 4.46 -21.13
CA ILE A 17 -9.80 4.48 -22.47
C ILE A 17 -8.39 3.87 -22.43
N SER A 18 -7.94 3.30 -23.55
CA SER A 18 -6.56 2.85 -23.76
C SER A 18 -5.67 3.98 -24.28
N GLN A 19 -4.35 3.89 -24.10
CA GLN A 19 -3.41 4.88 -24.66
C GLN A 19 -3.53 4.98 -26.19
N GLU A 20 -3.62 3.86 -26.90
CA GLU A 20 -3.77 3.84 -28.37
C GLU A 20 -5.02 4.61 -28.82
N ALA A 21 -6.20 4.27 -28.29
CA ALA A 21 -7.43 5.01 -28.59
C ALA A 21 -7.40 6.51 -28.20
N PHE A 22 -6.64 6.88 -27.16
CA PHE A 22 -6.45 8.30 -26.82
C PHE A 22 -5.55 9.00 -27.85
N ASP A 23 -4.42 8.38 -28.20
CA ASP A 23 -3.47 8.91 -29.19
C ASP A 23 -4.12 9.01 -30.57
N ASP A 24 -4.93 8.02 -30.97
CA ASP A 24 -5.70 8.02 -32.22
C ASP A 24 -6.71 9.18 -32.25
N LEU A 25 -7.43 9.43 -31.16
CA LEU A 25 -8.35 10.57 -31.07
C LEU A 25 -7.63 11.92 -31.22
N VAL A 26 -6.49 12.09 -30.55
CA VAL A 26 -5.69 13.32 -30.69
C VAL A 26 -5.15 13.45 -32.12
N LYS A 27 -4.73 12.35 -32.73
CA LYS A 27 -4.23 12.32 -34.10
C LYS A 27 -5.33 12.64 -35.12
N GLU A 28 -6.53 12.08 -34.96
CA GLU A 28 -7.70 12.40 -35.77
C GLU A 28 -8.05 13.90 -35.66
N ASN A 29 -8.01 14.47 -34.46
CA ASN A 29 -8.21 15.91 -34.27
C ASN A 29 -7.16 16.75 -35.03
N ILE A 30 -5.90 16.30 -35.10
CA ILE A 30 -4.84 17.01 -35.85
C ILE A 30 -5.03 16.84 -37.36
N GLU A 31 -5.28 15.62 -37.83
CA GLU A 31 -5.29 15.28 -39.26
C GLU A 31 -6.61 15.64 -39.96
N ASP A 32 -7.75 15.34 -39.34
CA ASP A 32 -9.08 15.49 -39.95
C ASP A 32 -9.71 16.86 -39.68
N LEU A 33 -9.42 17.45 -38.52
CA LEU A 33 -9.92 18.78 -38.13
C LEU A 33 -8.89 19.90 -38.33
N GLU A 34 -7.67 19.56 -38.80
CA GLU A 34 -6.55 20.48 -39.02
C GLU A 34 -6.24 21.37 -37.80
N MET A 35 -6.45 20.84 -36.60
CA MET A 35 -6.22 21.56 -35.35
C MET A 35 -4.72 21.68 -35.03
N ASP A 36 -4.35 22.74 -34.32
CA ASP A 36 -3.00 22.83 -33.73
C ASP A 36 -2.76 21.63 -32.79
N PRO A 37 -1.57 21.00 -32.76
CA PRO A 37 -1.33 19.81 -31.96
C PRO A 37 -1.60 19.98 -30.45
N THR A 38 -1.33 21.17 -29.90
CA THR A 38 -1.62 21.45 -28.49
C THR A 38 -3.12 21.62 -28.27
N GLU A 39 -3.80 22.27 -29.21
CA GLU A 39 -5.26 22.44 -29.19
C GLU A 39 -5.99 21.10 -29.30
N ALA A 40 -5.57 20.24 -30.23
CA ALA A 40 -6.11 18.89 -30.43
C ALA A 40 -6.00 18.03 -29.17
N LEU A 41 -4.87 18.10 -28.47
CA LEU A 41 -4.66 17.40 -27.20
C LEU A 41 -5.61 17.90 -26.11
N GLN A 42 -5.74 19.22 -25.96
CA GLN A 42 -6.64 19.81 -24.96
C GLN A 42 -8.11 19.48 -25.26
N ASP A 43 -8.51 19.52 -26.52
CA ASP A 43 -9.86 19.15 -26.95
C ASP A 43 -10.18 17.68 -26.64
N ALA A 44 -9.27 16.76 -26.96
CA ALA A 44 -9.44 15.34 -26.66
C ALA A 44 -9.61 15.11 -25.14
N ILE A 45 -8.77 15.73 -24.31
CA ILE A 45 -8.87 15.67 -22.84
C ILE A 45 -10.23 16.21 -22.38
N GLN A 46 -10.65 17.38 -22.88
CA GLN A 46 -11.89 18.02 -22.50
C GLN A 46 -13.11 17.18 -22.90
N THR A 47 -13.13 16.69 -24.14
CA THR A 47 -14.20 15.87 -24.71
C THR A 47 -14.37 14.57 -23.92
N LEU A 48 -13.28 13.85 -23.66
CA LEU A 48 -13.31 12.60 -22.89
C LEU A 48 -13.75 12.86 -21.44
N THR A 49 -13.26 13.94 -20.83
CA THR A 49 -13.67 14.33 -19.47
C THR A 49 -15.16 14.66 -19.40
N LEU A 50 -15.71 15.39 -20.39
CA LEU A 50 -17.14 15.70 -20.49
C LEU A 50 -18.00 14.44 -20.69
N GLN A 51 -17.48 13.44 -21.39
CA GLN A 51 -18.12 12.13 -21.54
C GLN A 51 -18.00 11.25 -20.28
N GLY A 52 -17.30 11.72 -19.24
CA GLY A 52 -17.06 10.96 -18.02
C GLY A 52 -16.09 9.80 -18.22
N VAL A 53 -15.20 9.90 -19.20
CA VAL A 53 -14.12 8.95 -19.40
C VAL A 53 -13.03 9.20 -18.36
N ASP A 54 -12.56 8.12 -17.73
CA ASP A 54 -11.44 8.16 -16.80
C ASP A 54 -10.11 8.11 -17.57
N LEU A 55 -9.35 9.20 -17.47
CA LEU A 55 -8.03 9.36 -18.06
C LEU A 55 -6.88 8.94 -17.13
N THR A 56 -7.19 8.38 -15.96
CA THR A 56 -6.18 7.90 -15.01
C THR A 56 -5.23 6.91 -15.69
N GLY A 57 -3.93 7.17 -15.57
CA GLY A 57 -2.85 6.39 -16.18
C GLY A 57 -2.64 6.58 -17.69
N ILE A 58 -3.31 7.55 -18.32
CA ILE A 58 -3.04 7.95 -19.72
C ILE A 58 -1.94 9.01 -19.75
N VAL A 59 -0.96 8.83 -20.63
CA VAL A 59 0.07 9.84 -20.89
C VAL A 59 -0.51 10.90 -21.80
N THR A 60 -0.74 12.09 -21.25
CA THR A 60 -1.28 13.24 -21.99
C THR A 60 -0.15 14.01 -22.67
N CYS A 61 0.25 13.56 -23.85
CA CYS A 61 1.23 14.25 -24.70
C CYS A 61 0.75 14.29 -26.15
N VAL A 62 1.30 15.22 -26.94
CA VAL A 62 1.05 15.26 -28.38
C VAL A 62 1.69 14.03 -29.05
N PRO A 63 0.94 13.22 -29.82
CA PRO A 63 1.49 12.09 -30.56
C PRO A 63 2.55 12.56 -31.58
N GLY A 64 3.70 11.90 -31.63
CA GLY A 64 4.75 12.16 -32.63
C GLY A 64 5.71 13.31 -32.32
N GLU A 65 5.39 14.20 -31.39
CA GLU A 65 6.31 15.25 -30.93
C GLU A 65 7.08 14.86 -29.66
N GLY A 66 8.33 15.32 -29.53
CA GLY A 66 9.10 15.23 -28.29
C GLY A 66 9.40 13.80 -27.79
N GLY A 67 9.19 12.77 -28.61
CA GLY A 67 9.30 11.35 -28.24
C GLY A 67 8.01 10.70 -27.71
N GLY A 68 6.90 11.46 -27.65
CA GLY A 68 5.56 10.97 -27.29
C GLY A 68 5.52 10.21 -25.96
N VAL A 69 4.75 9.13 -25.91
CA VAL A 69 4.62 8.23 -24.76
C VAL A 69 5.99 7.73 -24.25
N LYS A 70 6.93 7.47 -25.16
CA LYS A 70 8.29 6.99 -24.81
C LYS A 70 9.17 8.07 -24.18
N ALA A 71 8.78 9.34 -24.26
CA ALA A 71 9.46 10.42 -23.56
C ALA A 71 9.04 10.55 -22.10
N ASN A 72 7.96 9.88 -21.69
CA ASN A 72 7.49 9.91 -20.32
C ASN A 72 8.56 9.32 -19.36
N PRO A 73 8.99 10.05 -18.32
CA PRO A 73 10.05 9.60 -17.42
C PRO A 73 9.76 8.28 -16.70
N VAL A 74 8.48 8.01 -16.38
CA VAL A 74 8.06 6.75 -15.75
C VAL A 74 8.24 5.59 -16.74
N ILE A 75 7.79 5.77 -17.99
CA ILE A 75 7.89 4.74 -19.04
C ILE A 75 9.36 4.45 -19.36
N GLN A 76 10.20 5.48 -19.48
CA GLN A 76 11.65 5.29 -19.67
C GLN A 76 12.29 4.51 -18.51
N CYS A 77 11.91 4.82 -17.28
CA CYS A 77 12.40 4.12 -16.11
C CYS A 77 11.99 2.63 -16.13
N LEU A 78 10.73 2.35 -16.42
CA LEU A 78 10.21 0.97 -16.52
C LEU A 78 10.87 0.19 -17.67
N ASP A 79 11.03 0.80 -18.84
CA ASP A 79 11.67 0.15 -19.99
C ASP A 79 13.14 -0.17 -19.69
N ARG A 80 13.85 0.72 -18.99
CA ARG A 80 15.23 0.44 -18.57
C ARG A 80 15.30 -0.67 -17.52
N LEU A 81 14.39 -0.67 -16.53
CA LEU A 81 14.28 -1.75 -15.54
C LEU A 81 13.91 -3.11 -16.15
N LYS A 82 13.14 -3.14 -17.24
CA LYS A 82 12.81 -4.37 -17.99
C LYS A 82 14.06 -4.95 -18.67
N GLN A 83 14.91 -4.09 -19.22
CA GLN A 83 16.16 -4.51 -19.88
C GLN A 83 17.13 -5.12 -18.86
N LEU A 84 17.29 -4.47 -17.70
CA LEU A 84 18.16 -4.96 -16.63
C LEU A 84 17.63 -6.29 -16.07
N GLY A 85 18.29 -7.41 -16.36
CA GLY A 85 17.89 -8.75 -15.91
C GLY A 85 17.00 -9.53 -16.87
N SER A 86 16.86 -9.09 -18.13
CA SER A 86 16.38 -9.94 -19.23
C SER A 86 17.49 -10.83 -19.82
N ASP A 87 18.74 -10.46 -19.56
CA ASP A 87 19.92 -11.27 -19.87
C ASP A 87 20.06 -12.35 -18.79
N LEU A 88 19.28 -13.42 -18.98
CA LEU A 88 19.45 -14.68 -18.27
C LEU A 88 20.86 -15.24 -18.56
N GLU A 89 21.48 -15.80 -17.53
CA GLU A 89 22.68 -16.67 -17.56
C GLU A 89 24.04 -15.93 -17.49
N ASP A 90 24.33 -15.34 -16.31
CA ASP A 90 25.23 -15.97 -15.32
C ASP A 90 26.00 -14.98 -14.43
N GLN A 91 26.03 -13.68 -14.74
CA GLN A 91 26.66 -12.67 -13.86
C GLN A 91 25.92 -11.34 -13.99
N ILE A 92 25.03 -11.02 -13.05
CA ILE A 92 24.56 -9.65 -12.89
C ILE A 92 25.76 -8.85 -12.37
N GLU A 93 26.24 -7.89 -13.15
CA GLU A 93 27.36 -7.06 -12.72
C GLU A 93 26.93 -6.17 -11.53
N GLN A 94 27.87 -5.84 -10.65
CA GLN A 94 27.60 -4.91 -9.55
C GLN A 94 27.03 -3.57 -10.05
N LYS A 95 27.48 -3.13 -11.24
CA LYS A 95 26.99 -1.95 -11.91
C LYS A 95 25.50 -2.06 -12.28
N ASP A 96 25.05 -3.23 -12.74
CA ASP A 96 23.64 -3.44 -13.07
C ASP A 96 22.77 -3.42 -11.81
N LEU A 97 23.28 -3.96 -10.69
CA LEU A 97 22.60 -3.88 -9.40
C LEU A 97 22.48 -2.43 -8.91
N ASP A 98 23.55 -1.65 -9.03
CA ASP A 98 23.55 -0.24 -8.66
C ASP A 98 22.58 0.57 -9.55
N GLU A 99 22.56 0.31 -10.86
CA GLU A 99 21.61 0.94 -11.78
C GLU A 99 20.16 0.54 -11.47
N MET A 100 19.89 -0.73 -11.15
CA MET A 100 18.57 -1.17 -10.71
C MET A 100 18.11 -0.42 -9.46
N VAL A 101 18.98 -0.25 -8.46
CA VAL A 101 18.68 0.50 -7.24
C VAL A 101 18.32 1.95 -7.57
N GLU A 102 19.13 2.63 -8.37
CA GLU A 102 18.88 4.02 -8.79
C GLU A 102 17.54 4.19 -9.52
N LEU A 103 17.23 3.27 -10.44
CA LEU A 103 15.98 3.30 -11.20
C LEU A 103 14.76 3.02 -10.31
N LEU A 104 14.86 2.05 -9.39
CA LEU A 104 13.79 1.75 -8.44
C LEU A 104 13.54 2.91 -7.48
N ASP A 105 14.59 3.54 -6.96
CA ASP A 105 14.44 4.72 -6.10
C ASP A 105 13.82 5.89 -6.88
N LYS A 106 14.25 6.13 -8.11
CA LYS A 106 13.66 7.14 -9.00
C LYS A 106 12.19 6.84 -9.28
N LEU A 107 11.83 5.58 -9.53
CA LEU A 107 10.44 5.17 -9.71
C LEU A 107 9.62 5.44 -8.45
N ALA A 108 10.15 5.09 -7.27
CA ALA A 108 9.51 5.34 -5.99
C ALA A 108 9.25 6.83 -5.75
N GLU A 109 10.21 7.69 -6.10
CA GLU A 109 10.08 9.15 -6.01
C GLU A 109 9.02 9.68 -6.97
N MET A 110 9.07 9.32 -8.26
CA MET A 110 8.11 9.79 -9.26
C MET A 110 6.68 9.36 -8.93
N CYS A 111 6.48 8.11 -8.49
CA CYS A 111 5.16 7.58 -8.12
C CYS A 111 4.69 8.03 -6.74
N GLY A 112 5.60 8.49 -5.87
CA GLY A 112 5.25 9.01 -4.54
C GLY A 112 4.75 10.45 -4.53
N VAL A 113 4.81 11.17 -5.65
CA VAL A 113 4.29 12.54 -5.77
C VAL A 113 2.77 12.49 -5.88
N GLU A 114 2.10 12.99 -4.83
CA GLU A 114 0.65 13.08 -4.75
C GLU A 114 0.05 13.90 -5.90
N GLY A 115 -1.00 13.38 -6.53
CA GLY A 115 -1.71 14.03 -7.64
C GLY A 115 -0.97 14.03 -8.98
N SER A 116 0.19 13.37 -9.08
CA SER A 116 0.96 13.31 -10.33
C SER A 116 0.38 12.35 -11.38
N GLY A 117 -0.46 11.40 -10.98
CA GLY A 117 -0.93 10.31 -11.85
C GLY A 117 0.16 9.32 -12.28
N ASN A 118 1.42 9.50 -11.85
CA ASN A 118 2.56 8.68 -12.27
C ASN A 118 2.43 7.21 -11.82
N ALA A 119 1.89 6.96 -10.63
CA ALA A 119 1.62 5.60 -10.16
C ALA A 119 0.63 4.88 -11.08
N ALA A 120 -0.44 5.54 -11.50
CA ALA A 120 -1.40 4.97 -12.44
C ALA A 120 -0.80 4.72 -13.83
N ILE A 121 0.05 5.64 -14.32
CA ILE A 121 0.80 5.44 -15.57
C ILE A 121 1.69 4.21 -15.45
N ALA A 122 2.44 4.10 -14.35
CA ALA A 122 3.30 2.96 -14.10
C ALA A 122 2.51 1.65 -14.05
N THR A 123 1.39 1.62 -13.32
CA THR A 123 0.48 0.47 -13.22
C THR A 123 -0.04 0.04 -14.60
N LYS A 124 -0.54 0.96 -15.43
CA LYS A 124 -1.01 0.63 -16.80
C LYS A 124 0.10 0.11 -17.71
N ASN A 125 1.37 0.42 -17.40
CA ASN A 125 2.54 0.00 -18.19
C ASN A 125 3.30 -1.20 -17.58
N GLY A 126 2.66 -1.94 -16.66
CA GLY A 126 3.18 -3.17 -16.08
C GLY A 126 4.19 -2.97 -14.95
N GLY A 127 4.19 -1.79 -14.32
CA GLY A 127 5.15 -1.42 -13.28
C GLY A 127 5.05 -2.28 -12.02
N VAL A 128 3.82 -2.63 -11.60
CA VAL A 128 3.60 -3.46 -10.40
C VAL A 128 4.16 -4.86 -10.61
N GLU A 129 3.86 -5.49 -11.74
CA GLU A 129 4.34 -6.83 -12.11
C GLU A 129 5.87 -6.85 -12.23
N LEU A 130 6.44 -5.83 -12.88
CA LEU A 130 7.88 -5.69 -13.03
C LEU A 130 8.56 -5.59 -11.67
N VAL A 131 8.11 -4.70 -10.79
CA VAL A 131 8.70 -4.54 -9.46
C VAL A 131 8.53 -5.81 -8.62
N CYS A 132 7.37 -6.47 -8.68
CA CYS A 132 7.16 -7.77 -8.04
C CYS A 132 8.10 -8.86 -8.58
N SER A 133 8.51 -8.81 -9.84
CA SER A 133 9.55 -9.70 -10.39
C SER A 133 10.93 -9.40 -9.82
N LYS A 134 11.30 -8.13 -9.64
CA LYS A 134 12.61 -7.71 -9.12
C LYS A 134 12.77 -7.99 -7.64
N ILE A 135 11.71 -7.86 -6.85
CA ILE A 135 11.70 -8.21 -5.43
C ILE A 135 12.10 -9.68 -5.19
N ARG A 136 11.88 -10.57 -6.17
CA ARG A 136 12.23 -12.00 -6.08
C ARG A 136 13.71 -12.30 -6.37
N SER A 137 14.54 -11.30 -6.69
CA SER A 137 15.96 -11.50 -7.02
C SER A 137 16.86 -11.74 -5.81
N GLY A 138 16.39 -11.47 -4.58
CA GLY A 138 17.10 -11.81 -3.33
C GLY A 138 18.26 -10.89 -2.92
N TRP A 139 18.58 -9.86 -3.68
CA TRP A 139 19.66 -8.91 -3.35
C TRP A 139 19.15 -7.82 -2.40
N GLU A 140 19.68 -7.75 -1.17
CA GLU A 140 19.16 -6.86 -0.10
C GLU A 140 19.00 -5.40 -0.53
N ARG A 141 20.00 -4.81 -1.22
CA ARG A 141 19.95 -3.42 -1.68
C ARG A 141 18.84 -3.19 -2.72
N VAL A 142 18.77 -4.05 -3.74
CA VAL A 142 17.72 -4.00 -4.77
C VAL A 142 16.35 -4.22 -4.14
N LEU A 143 16.27 -5.15 -3.19
CA LEU A 143 15.06 -5.50 -2.48
C LEU A 143 14.50 -4.32 -1.68
N ALA A 144 15.34 -3.59 -0.95
CA ALA A 144 14.91 -2.42 -0.20
C ALA A 144 14.30 -1.34 -1.11
N SER A 145 14.99 -0.98 -2.20
CA SER A 145 14.49 0.00 -3.18
C SER A 145 13.26 -0.51 -3.94
N ALA A 146 13.19 -1.80 -4.24
CA ALA A 146 12.03 -2.40 -4.91
C ALA A 146 10.79 -2.41 -4.03
N LEU A 147 10.92 -2.74 -2.73
CA LEU A 147 9.82 -2.63 -1.77
C LEU A 147 9.35 -1.18 -1.62
N LYS A 148 10.28 -0.22 -1.58
CA LYS A 148 9.97 1.21 -1.54
C LYS A 148 9.19 1.65 -2.78
N ALA A 149 9.64 1.27 -3.98
CA ALA A 149 8.94 1.54 -5.23
C ALA A 149 7.55 0.91 -5.26
N LEU A 150 7.43 -0.35 -4.80
CA LEU A 150 6.16 -1.04 -4.74
C LEU A 150 5.18 -0.35 -3.78
N ALA A 151 5.63 0.13 -2.62
CA ALA A 151 4.79 0.89 -1.71
C ALA A 151 4.25 2.17 -2.37
N SER A 152 5.09 2.90 -3.11
CA SER A 152 4.65 4.08 -3.88
C SER A 152 3.66 3.74 -4.99
N LEU A 153 3.79 2.58 -5.65
CA LEU A 153 2.86 2.14 -6.70
C LEU A 153 1.49 1.71 -6.14
N LEU A 154 1.46 1.20 -4.91
CA LEU A 154 0.24 0.70 -4.26
C LEU A 154 -0.47 1.75 -3.42
N HIS A 155 0.19 2.85 -3.07
CA HIS A 155 -0.48 3.98 -2.45
C HIS A 155 -1.47 4.58 -3.44
N GLY A 156 -2.76 4.40 -3.17
CA GLY A 156 -3.83 5.10 -3.88
C GLY A 156 -3.83 6.58 -3.51
N GLU A 157 -4.14 7.44 -4.47
CA GLU A 157 -4.41 8.85 -4.20
C GLU A 157 -5.58 8.97 -3.20
N GLU A 158 -5.52 10.01 -2.36
CA GLU A 158 -6.46 10.23 -1.27
C GLU A 158 -7.92 10.07 -1.77
N TYR A 159 -8.70 9.21 -1.10
CA TYR A 159 -10.10 8.85 -1.34
C TYR A 159 -10.43 7.74 -2.35
N VAL A 160 -9.48 7.25 -3.16
CA VAL A 160 -9.70 6.06 -4.01
C VAL A 160 -8.47 5.17 -3.96
N ALA A 161 -8.54 4.07 -3.22
CA ALA A 161 -7.54 3.01 -3.35
C ALA A 161 -7.40 2.66 -4.84
N ASP A 162 -6.18 2.67 -5.39
CA ASP A 162 -5.94 2.20 -6.75
C ASP A 162 -6.22 0.69 -6.76
N LEU A 163 -7.46 0.36 -7.10
CA LEU A 163 -7.94 -1.02 -7.11
C LEU A 163 -7.22 -1.83 -8.17
N GLN A 164 -6.74 -1.18 -9.24
CA GLN A 164 -6.04 -1.86 -10.30
C GLN A 164 -4.65 -2.29 -9.83
N SER A 165 -3.85 -1.38 -9.24
CA SER A 165 -2.51 -1.73 -8.76
C SER A 165 -2.55 -2.79 -7.66
N THR A 166 -3.48 -2.66 -6.71
CA THR A 166 -3.65 -3.62 -5.61
C THR A 166 -4.16 -4.99 -6.08
N GLU A 167 -5.02 -5.04 -7.10
CA GLU A 167 -5.46 -6.29 -7.74
C GLU A 167 -4.32 -6.99 -8.50
N ILE A 168 -3.53 -6.23 -9.26
CA ILE A 168 -2.34 -6.74 -9.96
C ILE A 168 -1.32 -7.29 -8.95
N PHE A 169 -1.08 -6.55 -7.86
CA PHE A 169 -0.21 -7.01 -6.77
C PHE A 169 -0.70 -8.32 -6.15
N ARG A 170 -2.02 -8.44 -5.90
CA ARG A 170 -2.62 -9.68 -5.38
C ARG A 170 -2.41 -10.86 -6.33
N THR A 171 -2.78 -10.69 -7.59
CA THR A 171 -2.71 -11.76 -8.61
C THR A 171 -1.27 -12.15 -8.97
N SER A 172 -0.32 -11.24 -8.80
CA SER A 172 1.12 -11.49 -8.96
C SER A 172 1.76 -12.28 -7.80
N GLY A 173 1.00 -12.67 -6.78
CA GLY A 173 1.53 -13.34 -5.57
C GLY A 173 2.29 -12.39 -4.64
N GLY A 174 2.01 -11.09 -4.74
CA GLY A 174 2.66 -10.03 -3.98
C GLY A 174 2.60 -10.22 -2.46
N PRO A 175 1.42 -10.46 -1.84
CA PRO A 175 1.31 -10.64 -0.39
C PRO A 175 2.21 -11.76 0.15
N THR A 176 2.21 -12.91 -0.52
CA THR A 176 3.06 -14.06 -0.12
C THR A 176 4.53 -13.69 -0.21
N THR A 177 4.93 -13.07 -1.33
CA THR A 177 6.32 -12.65 -1.56
C THR A 177 6.81 -11.69 -0.47
N VAL A 178 6.03 -10.65 -0.16
CA VAL A 178 6.36 -9.66 0.87
C VAL A 178 6.49 -10.31 2.25
N VAL A 179 5.57 -11.21 2.63
CA VAL A 179 5.63 -11.91 3.92
C VAL A 179 6.85 -12.82 4.01
N CYS A 180 7.19 -13.55 2.94
CA CYS A 180 8.41 -14.36 2.90
C CYS A 180 9.66 -13.50 3.14
N ILE A 181 9.77 -12.37 2.44
CA ILE A 181 10.90 -11.45 2.59
C ILE A 181 11.03 -10.91 4.01
N LEU A 182 9.91 -10.50 4.62
CA LEU A 182 9.92 -9.99 6.00
C LEU A 182 10.36 -11.07 7.00
N ASN A 183 10.00 -12.34 6.77
CA ASN A 183 10.48 -13.45 7.58
C ASN A 183 11.98 -13.69 7.40
N ASP A 184 12.45 -13.69 6.15
CA ASP A 184 13.86 -13.98 5.81
C ASP A 184 14.81 -12.85 6.26
N ASN A 185 14.30 -11.62 6.36
CA ASN A 185 15.09 -10.42 6.65
C ASN A 185 14.67 -9.74 7.97
N CYS A 186 14.30 -10.53 8.99
CA CYS A 186 13.73 -10.03 10.25
C CYS A 186 14.65 -9.17 11.12
N GLN A 187 15.91 -8.95 10.71
CA GLN A 187 16.89 -8.10 11.40
C GLN A 187 17.29 -6.85 10.58
N ASN A 188 16.90 -6.77 9.31
CA ASN A 188 17.24 -5.65 8.44
C ASN A 188 16.15 -4.58 8.53
N VAL A 189 16.43 -3.51 9.29
CA VAL A 189 15.47 -2.43 9.58
C VAL A 189 14.95 -1.76 8.30
N ASP A 190 15.80 -1.58 7.29
CA ASP A 190 15.40 -0.92 6.03
C ASP A 190 14.42 -1.80 5.24
N ILE A 191 14.71 -3.10 5.14
CA ILE A 191 13.82 -4.07 4.48
C ILE A 191 12.50 -4.19 5.24
N LEU A 192 12.55 -4.27 6.57
CA LEU A 192 11.35 -4.30 7.39
C LEU A 192 10.51 -3.04 7.22
N ASN A 193 11.14 -1.86 7.27
CA ASN A 193 10.43 -0.60 7.12
C ASN A 193 9.80 -0.48 5.72
N ASN A 194 10.51 -0.82 4.65
CA ASN A 194 9.93 -0.78 3.31
C ASN A 194 8.86 -1.86 3.10
N GLY A 195 9.07 -3.07 3.61
CA GLY A 195 8.10 -4.18 3.50
C GLY A 195 6.80 -3.91 4.25
N PHE A 196 6.85 -3.36 5.47
CA PHE A 196 5.63 -2.94 6.16
C PHE A 196 4.96 -1.72 5.52
N SER A 197 5.70 -0.85 4.84
CA SER A 197 5.10 0.19 4.00
C SER A 197 4.29 -0.41 2.85
N VAL A 198 4.78 -1.49 2.22
CA VAL A 198 3.99 -2.24 1.22
C VAL A 198 2.74 -2.84 1.84
N VAL A 199 2.83 -3.47 3.02
CA VAL A 199 1.67 -4.03 3.73
C VAL A 199 0.63 -2.94 4.02
N ALA A 200 1.05 -1.78 4.53
CA ALA A 200 0.17 -0.65 4.82
C ALA A 200 -0.49 -0.11 3.53
N ALA A 201 0.29 0.15 2.48
CA ALA A 201 -0.21 0.66 1.21
C ALA A 201 -1.23 -0.31 0.58
N ALA A 202 -0.87 -1.59 0.47
CA ALA A 202 -1.71 -2.63 -0.11
C ALA A 202 -3.01 -2.87 0.68
N SER A 203 -2.97 -2.70 2.00
CA SER A 203 -4.12 -2.95 2.89
C SER A 203 -5.08 -1.75 2.99
N THR A 204 -4.63 -0.54 2.66
CA THR A 204 -5.44 0.68 2.81
C THR A 204 -6.67 0.60 1.91
N GLY A 205 -7.85 0.67 2.51
CA GLY A 205 -9.13 0.57 1.79
C GLY A 205 -9.38 -0.78 1.08
N ASN A 206 -8.65 -1.85 1.42
CA ASN A 206 -8.75 -3.14 0.74
C ASN A 206 -8.85 -4.32 1.71
N GLU A 207 -10.08 -4.76 2.03
CA GLU A 207 -10.30 -5.87 2.97
C GLU A 207 -9.80 -7.22 2.45
N VAL A 208 -9.77 -7.44 1.13
CA VAL A 208 -9.28 -8.69 0.54
C VAL A 208 -7.77 -8.84 0.79
N LEU A 209 -7.01 -7.77 0.63
CA LEU A 209 -5.56 -7.80 0.91
C LEU A 209 -5.27 -7.87 2.41
N LYS A 210 -6.06 -7.20 3.26
CA LYS A 210 -5.96 -7.40 4.72
C LYS A 210 -6.16 -8.87 5.09
N GLU A 211 -7.21 -9.51 4.56
CA GLU A 211 -7.47 -10.93 4.80
C GLU A 211 -6.29 -11.79 4.35
N SER A 212 -5.78 -11.56 3.14
CA SER A 212 -4.62 -12.29 2.60
C SER A 212 -3.40 -12.19 3.52
N PHE A 213 -3.05 -11.00 4.01
CA PHE A 213 -1.93 -10.86 4.96
C PHE A 213 -2.21 -11.54 6.31
N MET A 214 -3.45 -11.49 6.80
CA MET A 214 -3.86 -12.14 8.04
C MET A 214 -3.80 -13.67 7.95
N GLU A 215 -4.13 -14.26 6.80
CA GLU A 215 -4.00 -15.70 6.53
C GLU A 215 -2.52 -16.12 6.44
N LEU A 216 -1.67 -15.24 5.92
CA LEU A 216 -0.22 -15.40 5.87
C LEU A 216 0.48 -15.15 7.22
N LYS A 217 -0.28 -15.01 8.32
CA LYS A 217 0.24 -14.86 9.69
C LYS A 217 1.12 -13.63 9.90
N ILE A 218 0.77 -12.52 9.25
CA ILE A 218 1.49 -11.25 9.44
C ILE A 218 1.47 -10.78 10.90
N GLY A 219 0.43 -11.11 11.67
CA GLY A 219 0.32 -10.73 13.08
C GLY A 219 1.39 -11.39 13.95
N GLU A 220 1.65 -12.68 13.73
CA GLU A 220 2.70 -13.43 14.42
C GLU A 220 4.09 -12.89 14.09
N LEU A 221 4.34 -12.54 12.83
CA LEU A 221 5.57 -11.90 12.39
C LEU A 221 5.76 -10.51 13.04
N ILE A 222 4.70 -9.68 13.07
CA ILE A 222 4.70 -8.39 13.78
C ILE A 222 5.08 -8.60 15.25
N MET A 223 4.48 -9.59 15.91
CA MET A 223 4.80 -9.91 17.30
C MET A 223 6.25 -10.32 17.52
N GLN A 224 6.79 -11.16 16.63
CA GLN A 224 8.18 -11.58 16.67
C GLN A 224 9.12 -10.36 16.60
N ILE A 225 8.84 -9.42 15.69
CA ILE A 225 9.66 -8.21 15.49
C ILE A 225 9.55 -7.28 16.70
N LEU A 226 8.35 -7.02 17.22
CA LEU A 226 8.17 -6.17 18.40
C LEU A 226 8.76 -6.78 19.68
N SER A 227 8.83 -8.11 19.76
CA SER A 227 9.34 -8.85 20.91
C SER A 227 10.84 -9.12 20.83
N ASP A 228 11.53 -8.61 19.81
CA ASP A 228 12.96 -8.82 19.61
C ASP A 228 13.76 -8.41 20.87
N PRO A 229 14.49 -9.36 21.49
CA PRO A 229 15.29 -9.10 22.70
C PRO A 229 16.39 -8.07 22.48
N SER A 230 16.84 -7.87 21.24
CA SER A 230 17.89 -6.89 20.92
C SER A 230 17.42 -5.44 21.13
N GLY A 231 16.09 -5.22 21.09
CA GLY A 231 15.48 -3.90 21.17
C GLY A 231 15.74 -3.00 19.96
N GLN A 232 16.49 -3.45 18.95
CA GLN A 232 16.85 -2.64 17.78
C GLN A 232 15.65 -2.30 16.88
N SER A 233 14.63 -3.15 16.87
CA SER A 233 13.38 -2.98 16.10
C SER A 233 12.34 -2.09 16.80
N LYS A 234 12.47 -1.88 18.13
CA LYS A 234 11.46 -1.16 18.93
C LYS A 234 11.51 0.33 18.64
N GLY A 235 10.54 0.78 17.87
CA GLY A 235 10.36 2.20 17.55
C GLY A 235 11.21 2.73 16.40
N SER A 236 12.09 1.90 15.84
CA SER A 236 12.89 2.22 14.65
C SER A 236 12.13 1.98 13.34
N ILE A 237 11.15 1.07 13.34
CA ILE A 237 10.37 0.68 12.16
C ILE A 237 9.01 1.40 12.20
N GLN A 238 8.94 2.61 11.64
CA GLN A 238 7.73 3.43 11.67
C GLN A 238 6.55 2.74 10.97
N SER A 239 6.80 2.20 9.78
CA SER A 239 5.76 1.62 8.93
C SER A 239 5.12 0.36 9.53
N LEU A 240 5.79 -0.31 10.47
CA LEU A 240 5.23 -1.43 11.25
C LEU A 240 3.96 -0.99 12.00
N TYR A 241 4.02 0.18 12.67
CA TYR A 241 2.88 0.70 13.42
C TYR A 241 1.76 1.16 12.48
N ASP A 242 2.11 1.72 11.32
CA ASP A 242 1.15 2.05 10.27
C ASP A 242 0.46 0.81 9.71
N ALA A 243 1.20 -0.26 9.43
CA ALA A 243 0.64 -1.53 8.98
C ALA A 243 -0.34 -2.11 10.01
N ILE A 244 0.02 -2.12 11.30
CA ILE A 244 -0.90 -2.55 12.38
C ILE A 244 -2.16 -1.68 12.39
N ARG A 245 -2.01 -0.34 12.33
CA ARG A 245 -3.16 0.57 12.30
C ARG A 245 -4.08 0.27 11.12
N ILE A 246 -3.54 0.16 9.91
CA ILE A 246 -4.32 -0.04 8.69
C ILE A 246 -5.00 -1.42 8.68
N LEU A 247 -4.31 -2.48 9.08
CA LEU A 247 -4.89 -3.83 9.23
C LEU A 247 -6.08 -3.85 10.21
N LEU A 248 -6.13 -2.90 11.17
CA LEU A 248 -7.20 -2.79 12.16
C LEU A 248 -8.21 -1.67 11.87
N THR A 249 -8.08 -0.95 10.76
CA THR A 249 -8.97 0.14 10.39
C THR A 249 -10.02 -0.34 9.39
N PRO A 250 -11.33 -0.21 9.64
CA PRO A 250 -12.37 -0.54 8.66
C PRO A 250 -12.57 0.60 7.66
N ASP A 251 -11.68 0.70 6.67
CA ASP A 251 -11.63 1.78 5.66
C ASP A 251 -12.04 1.36 4.23
N ASP A 252 -12.44 0.09 4.02
CA ASP A 252 -12.98 -0.35 2.74
C ASP A 252 -14.50 -0.12 2.67
N ASN A 253 -14.89 0.99 2.03
CA ASN A 253 -16.30 1.38 1.90
C ASN A 253 -17.10 0.48 0.93
N ARG A 254 -16.47 -0.46 0.23
CA ARG A 254 -17.14 -1.37 -0.71
C ARG A 254 -17.74 -2.58 -0.02
N VAL A 255 -17.27 -2.89 1.19
CA VAL A 255 -17.69 -4.06 1.97
C VAL A 255 -18.69 -3.64 3.04
N VAL A 256 -19.82 -4.36 3.12
CA VAL A 256 -20.89 -4.08 4.08
C VAL A 256 -20.49 -4.39 5.53
N ALA A 257 -19.62 -5.38 5.72
CA ALA A 257 -19.12 -5.79 7.03
C ALA A 257 -17.62 -6.13 6.97
N SER A 258 -16.79 -5.26 7.55
CA SER A 258 -15.34 -5.45 7.64
C SER A 258 -14.97 -6.52 8.69
N GLN A 259 -13.92 -7.29 8.42
CA GLN A 259 -13.41 -8.35 9.30
C GLN A 259 -12.39 -7.85 10.32
N VAL A 260 -12.07 -6.55 10.32
CA VAL A 260 -11.04 -5.96 11.19
C VAL A 260 -11.27 -6.19 12.68
N TYR A 261 -12.53 -6.34 13.12
CA TYR A 261 -12.85 -6.71 14.50
C TYR A 261 -12.36 -8.13 14.84
N GLY A 262 -12.44 -9.06 13.88
CA GLY A 262 -11.84 -10.38 13.99
C GLY A 262 -10.31 -10.31 14.06
N TYR A 263 -9.70 -9.43 13.26
CA TYR A 263 -8.25 -9.21 13.27
C TYR A 263 -7.76 -8.61 14.59
N ALA A 264 -8.45 -7.61 15.13
CA ALA A 264 -8.18 -7.04 16.44
C ALA A 264 -8.22 -8.09 17.55
N ARG A 265 -9.18 -9.03 17.51
CA ARG A 265 -9.20 -10.17 18.45
C ARG A 265 -8.02 -11.12 18.27
N ARG A 266 -7.61 -11.40 17.03
CA ARG A 266 -6.40 -12.23 16.76
C ARG A 266 -5.15 -11.54 17.30
N PHE A 267 -4.99 -10.24 17.02
CA PHE A 267 -3.89 -9.41 17.51
C PHE A 267 -3.84 -9.36 19.05
N ALA A 268 -5.01 -9.24 19.69
CA ALA A 268 -5.11 -9.30 21.15
C ALA A 268 -4.62 -10.64 21.71
N LYS A 269 -5.06 -11.76 21.11
CA LYS A 269 -4.70 -13.12 21.55
C LYS A 269 -3.21 -13.41 21.50
N ILE A 270 -2.50 -12.84 20.52
CA ILE A 270 -1.06 -13.02 20.37
C ILE A 270 -0.24 -12.01 21.19
N GLY A 271 -0.88 -11.09 21.92
CA GLY A 271 -0.20 -10.18 22.85
C GLY A 271 0.25 -8.82 22.27
N ILE A 272 -0.22 -8.43 21.08
CA ILE A 272 0.20 -7.16 20.43
C ILE A 272 -0.07 -5.94 21.31
N ALA A 273 -1.15 -5.93 22.09
CA ALA A 273 -1.46 -4.81 22.98
C ALA A 273 -0.30 -4.47 23.93
N ARG A 274 0.30 -5.49 24.58
CA ARG A 274 1.43 -5.30 25.49
C ARG A 274 2.67 -4.83 24.74
N ALA A 275 2.97 -5.44 23.59
CA ALA A 275 4.12 -5.08 22.78
C ALA A 275 4.05 -3.62 22.27
N LEU A 276 2.85 -3.14 21.88
CA LEU A 276 2.63 -1.74 21.51
C LEU A 276 2.86 -0.79 22.70
N VAL A 277 2.43 -1.18 23.89
CA VAL A 277 2.61 -0.39 25.11
C VAL A 277 4.08 -0.29 25.48
N ASP A 278 4.82 -1.39 25.41
CA ASP A 278 6.26 -1.40 25.64
C ASP A 278 6.98 -0.49 24.62
N SER A 279 6.52 -0.50 23.37
CA SER A 279 7.03 0.37 22.31
C SER A 279 6.75 1.85 22.57
N LEU A 280 5.55 2.19 23.08
CA LEU A 280 5.20 3.55 23.50
C LEU A 280 6.09 4.06 24.64
N HIS A 281 6.40 3.21 25.62
CA HIS A 281 7.31 3.55 26.72
C HIS A 281 8.76 3.71 26.27
N ALA A 282 9.18 2.98 25.23
CA ALA A 282 10.53 3.10 24.65
C ALA A 282 10.75 4.44 23.90
N GLY A 283 9.69 5.18 23.58
CA GLY A 283 9.74 6.46 22.91
C GLY A 283 9.62 6.31 21.39
N LEU A 284 8.42 6.53 20.87
CA LEU A 284 8.14 6.53 19.43
C LEU A 284 8.26 7.94 18.84
N SER A 285 8.57 8.00 17.55
CA SER A 285 8.37 9.22 16.75
C SER A 285 6.89 9.65 16.79
N SER A 286 6.60 10.91 16.49
CA SER A 286 5.21 11.42 16.51
C SER A 286 4.26 10.61 15.61
N PRO A 287 4.60 10.28 14.34
CA PRO A 287 3.75 9.42 13.52
C PRO A 287 3.57 8.00 14.11
N GLY A 288 4.62 7.41 14.68
CA GLY A 288 4.59 6.08 15.28
C GLY A 288 3.72 6.03 16.51
N LEU A 289 3.80 7.07 17.35
CA LEU A 289 2.96 7.27 18.51
C LEU A 289 1.48 7.32 18.12
N VAL A 290 1.12 8.09 17.09
CA VAL A 290 -0.26 8.21 16.61
C VAL A 290 -0.75 6.85 16.12
N SER A 291 0.01 6.16 15.27
CA SER A 291 -0.40 4.88 14.71
C SER A 291 -0.52 3.77 15.75
N ALA A 292 0.45 3.66 16.66
CA ALA A 292 0.41 2.73 17.78
C ALA A 292 -0.79 3.01 18.70
N SER A 293 -1.10 4.28 18.98
CA SER A 293 -2.23 4.66 19.84
C SER A 293 -3.58 4.31 19.22
N ILE A 294 -3.74 4.54 17.91
CA ILE A 294 -4.96 4.19 17.18
C ILE A 294 -5.15 2.67 17.15
N ALA A 295 -4.09 1.92 16.84
CA ALA A 295 -4.09 0.46 16.87
C ALA A 295 -4.47 -0.08 18.26
N LEU A 296 -3.86 0.45 19.32
CA LEU A 296 -4.14 0.04 20.70
C LEU A 296 -5.60 0.31 21.07
N LYS A 297 -6.15 1.46 20.67
CA LYS A 297 -7.58 1.78 20.85
C LYS A 297 -8.50 0.78 20.14
N ALA A 298 -8.16 0.36 18.92
CA ALA A 298 -8.94 -0.64 18.18
C ALA A 298 -8.95 -1.99 18.90
N ILE A 299 -7.79 -2.45 19.39
CA ILE A 299 -7.67 -3.70 20.15
C ILE A 299 -8.42 -3.62 21.48
N ALA A 300 -8.30 -2.51 22.20
CA ALA A 300 -8.96 -2.32 23.51
C ALA A 300 -10.49 -2.39 23.43
N LYS A 301 -11.08 -1.83 22.37
CA LYS A 301 -12.53 -1.90 22.12
C LYS A 301 -13.04 -3.34 22.05
N GLU A 302 -12.30 -4.21 21.36
CA GLU A 302 -12.67 -5.63 21.25
C GLU A 302 -12.53 -6.37 22.58
N PHE A 303 -11.51 -6.05 23.37
CA PHE A 303 -11.35 -6.63 24.70
C PHE A 303 -12.51 -6.24 25.64
N ALA A 304 -12.94 -4.97 25.62
CA ALA A 304 -14.08 -4.50 26.39
C ALA A 304 -15.40 -5.15 25.95
N ALA A 305 -15.59 -5.35 24.64
CA ALA A 305 -16.75 -6.06 24.09
C ALA A 305 -16.77 -7.54 24.51
N ALA A 306 -15.62 -8.22 24.48
CA ALA A 306 -15.49 -9.61 24.94
C ALA A 306 -15.83 -9.76 26.42
N LYS A 307 -15.32 -8.87 27.30
CA LYS A 307 -15.60 -8.88 28.74
C LYS A 307 -17.08 -8.69 29.08
N LYS A 308 -17.80 -7.88 28.31
CA LYS A 308 -19.26 -7.72 28.47
C LYS A 308 -20.00 -9.04 28.20
N LYS A 309 -19.55 -9.84 27.24
CA LYS A 309 -20.10 -11.19 26.94
C LYS A 309 -19.74 -12.22 28.01
N THR A 310 -18.53 -12.17 28.57
CA THR A 310 -18.13 -13.09 29.65
C THR A 310 -18.89 -12.81 30.95
N ARG A 311 -19.18 -11.54 31.25
CA ARG A 311 -20.06 -11.16 32.37
C ARG A 311 -21.52 -11.59 32.17
N SER A 312 -21.95 -11.92 30.95
CA SER A 312 -23.26 -12.51 30.64
C SER A 312 -23.26 -14.04 30.58
N GLY A 313 -22.19 -14.72 30.99
CA GLY A 313 -22.18 -16.18 31.22
C GLY A 313 -21.66 -17.05 30.08
N GLU A 314 -21.02 -16.50 29.05
CA GLU A 314 -20.33 -17.28 28.00
C GLU A 314 -18.81 -17.28 28.26
N GLU A 315 -18.22 -18.46 28.50
CA GLU A 315 -16.78 -18.63 28.81
C GLU A 315 -15.88 -18.07 27.69
N GLY A 316 -14.89 -17.27 28.09
CA GLY A 316 -13.90 -16.69 27.18
C GLY A 316 -12.49 -16.82 27.73
N ILE A 317 -11.70 -17.68 27.11
CA ILE A 317 -10.27 -17.90 27.36
C ILE A 317 -9.51 -16.63 26.95
N TRP A 318 -9.06 -15.84 27.93
CA TRP A 318 -8.11 -14.75 27.73
C TRP A 318 -7.02 -14.87 28.80
N GLN A 319 -5.83 -15.36 28.42
CA GLN A 319 -4.66 -15.30 29.28
C GLN A 319 -3.95 -13.94 29.08
N ASP A 320 -3.67 -13.30 30.21
CA ASP A 320 -2.53 -12.42 30.48
C ASP A 320 -2.41 -11.05 29.79
N VAL A 321 -3.44 -10.22 29.87
CA VAL A 321 -3.22 -8.77 30.08
C VAL A 321 -4.07 -8.34 31.27
N SER A 322 -3.40 -7.95 32.37
CA SER A 322 -4.09 -7.50 33.57
C SER A 322 -4.81 -6.18 33.30
N ILE A 323 -5.97 -5.98 33.91
CA ILE A 323 -6.66 -4.68 33.92
C ILE A 323 -5.72 -3.57 34.44
N ALA A 324 -4.76 -3.91 35.30
CA ALA A 324 -3.75 -2.98 35.81
C ALA A 324 -2.87 -2.40 34.68
N ASP A 325 -2.51 -3.20 33.69
CA ASP A 325 -1.68 -2.75 32.55
C ASP A 325 -2.45 -1.69 31.75
N TRP A 326 -3.73 -1.95 31.46
CA TRP A 326 -4.62 -1.02 30.75
C TRP A 326 -4.92 0.28 31.52
N HIS A 327 -5.05 0.21 32.84
CA HIS A 327 -5.20 1.40 33.70
C HIS A 327 -3.93 2.25 33.75
N SER A 328 -2.76 1.61 33.77
CA SER A 328 -1.46 2.30 33.78
C SER A 328 -1.21 3.11 32.49
N ILE A 329 -1.83 2.72 31.37
CA ILE A 329 -1.73 3.40 30.07
C ILE A 329 -2.79 4.52 29.91
N GLY A 330 -3.67 4.73 30.91
CA GLY A 330 -4.68 5.80 30.86
C GLY A 330 -5.83 5.60 29.86
N MET A 331 -5.91 4.44 29.21
CA MET A 331 -6.86 4.14 28.13
C MET A 331 -8.27 3.71 28.60
N LEU A 332 -8.45 3.46 29.89
CA LEU A 332 -9.71 2.96 30.49
C LEU A 332 -10.37 3.94 31.48
N LYS A 333 -10.06 5.24 31.45
CA LYS A 333 -10.63 6.16 32.45
C LYS A 333 -12.13 6.45 32.29
N ASP A 334 -12.74 6.20 31.12
CA ASP A 334 -14.14 6.57 30.88
C ASP A 334 -14.95 5.53 30.07
N TYR A 335 -15.15 4.32 30.63
CA TYR A 335 -16.17 3.36 30.16
C TYR A 335 -16.85 2.59 31.30
#